data_AF-A0A1J5SJZ2-F1
#
_entry.id   AF-A0A1J5SJZ2-F1
#
_cell.length_a   1.000
_cell.length_b   1.000
_cell.length_c   1.000
_cell.angle_alpha   90.00
_cell.angle_beta   90.00
_cell.angle_gamma   90.00
#
_symmetry.space_group_name_H-M   'P 1'
#
loop_
_entity.id
_entity.type
_entity.pdbx_description
1 polymer ?
#
loop_
_entity_poly.entity_id
_entity_poly.type
_entity_poly.pdbx_seq_one_letter_code
_entity_poly.pdbx_strand_id
1 'polypeptide(L)'
;MSLDLLFVVSTDRGARVLAPLARACGRAGKVWGCFFTNDGVKLLADDALRTLMPAAGRAVACEYSWQRFMGEAPCPVELGSQTDHSALVAEAASVVAI
;
A
#
# COMPACT_ATOMS: atom_id res chain seq x y z
N MET A 1 5.28 -4.98 14.94
CA MET A 1 4.33 -6.11 14.78
C MET A 1 4.63 -6.72 13.43
N SER A 2 4.75 -8.05 13.32
CA SER A 2 4.95 -8.71 12.02
C SER A 2 3.67 -8.66 11.18
N LEU A 3 3.79 -8.49 9.87
CA LEU A 3 2.66 -8.45 8.93
C LEU A 3 2.32 -9.88 8.48
N ASP A 4 1.05 -10.28 8.48
CA ASP A 4 0.64 -11.52 7.82
C ASP A 4 0.76 -11.39 6.30
N LEU A 5 0.38 -10.23 5.74
CA LEU A 5 0.44 -9.94 4.31
C LEU A 5 0.97 -8.52 4.03
N LEU A 6 1.83 -8.42 3.02
CA LEU A 6 2.18 -7.16 2.38
C LEU A 6 1.64 -7.13 0.95
N PHE A 7 0.86 -6.11 0.61
CA PHE A 7 0.49 -5.82 -0.77
C PHE A 7 1.50 -4.84 -1.37
N VAL A 8 2.20 -5.26 -2.43
CA VAL A 8 3.09 -4.39 -3.20
C VAL A 8 2.34 -3.97 -4.45
N VAL A 9 1.99 -2.69 -4.53
CA VAL A 9 1.07 -2.15 -5.53
C VAL A 9 1.84 -1.27 -6.50
N SER A 10 2.00 -1.77 -7.72
CA SER A 10 2.86 -1.18 -8.76
C SER A 10 2.09 -0.60 -9.94
N THR A 11 0.77 -0.89 -10.02
CA THR A 11 -0.09 -0.54 -11.14
C THR A 11 -1.34 0.23 -10.69
N ASP A 12 -1.84 1.14 -11.53
CA ASP A 12 -3.09 1.88 -11.31
C ASP A 12 -4.37 1.05 -11.58
N ARG A 13 -4.22 -0.23 -11.90
CA ARG A 13 -5.33 -1.16 -12.18
C ARG A 13 -5.59 -2.10 -11.01
N GLY A 14 -4.77 -2.01 -9.96
CA GLY A 14 -4.79 -2.88 -8.78
C GLY A 14 -5.99 -2.69 -7.85
N ALA A 15 -6.72 -1.58 -7.95
CA ALA A 15 -7.80 -1.23 -7.02
C ALA A 15 -8.84 -2.34 -6.85
N ARG A 16 -9.24 -2.96 -7.97
CA ARG A 16 -10.23 -4.05 -8.00
C ARG A 16 -9.79 -5.31 -7.24
N VAL A 17 -8.49 -5.45 -6.97
CA VAL A 17 -7.89 -6.56 -6.22
C VAL A 17 -7.57 -6.12 -4.79
N LEU A 18 -6.95 -4.96 -4.62
CA LEU A 18 -6.50 -4.46 -3.32
C LEU A 18 -7.66 -4.25 -2.33
N ALA A 19 -8.72 -3.55 -2.75
CA ALA A 19 -9.85 -3.24 -1.86
C ALA A 19 -10.54 -4.49 -1.28
N PRO A 20 -10.93 -5.51 -2.08
CA PRO A 20 -11.53 -6.72 -1.52
C PRO A 20 -10.57 -7.54 -0.65
N LEU A 21 -9.27 -7.57 -0.98
CA LEU A 21 -8.26 -8.26 -0.16
C LEU A 21 -8.05 -7.59 1.19
N ALA A 22 -7.90 -6.26 1.23
CA ALA A 22 -7.79 -5.50 2.48
C ALA A 22 -9.02 -5.74 3.40
N ARG A 23 -10.23 -5.71 2.81
CA ARG A 23 -11.47 -6.05 3.55
C ARG A 23 -11.48 -7.50 4.03
N ALA A 24 -10.94 -8.44 3.24
CA ALA A 24 -10.84 -9.84 3.64
C ALA A 24 -9.86 -10.04 4.81
N CYS A 25 -8.72 -9.34 4.80
CA CYS A 25 -7.79 -9.31 5.93
C CYS A 25 -8.50 -8.84 7.22
N GLY A 26 -9.28 -7.77 7.13
CA GLY A 26 -10.09 -7.29 8.26
C GLY A 26 -11.07 -8.35 8.78
N ARG A 27 -11.84 -9.01 7.89
CA ARG A 27 -12.76 -10.09 8.29
C ARG A 27 -12.04 -11.31 8.89
N ALA A 28 -10.83 -11.59 8.44
CA ALA A 28 -10.02 -12.72 8.90
C ALA A 28 -9.14 -12.38 10.12
N GLY A 29 -9.16 -11.14 10.61
CA GLY A 29 -8.29 -10.70 11.71
C GLY A 29 -6.81 -10.72 11.37
N LYS A 30 -6.45 -10.56 10.09
CA LYS A 30 -5.07 -10.59 9.59
C LYS A 30 -4.46 -9.20 9.57
N VAL A 31 -3.23 -9.07 10.05
CA VAL A 31 -2.45 -7.83 9.99
C VAL A 31 -1.88 -7.70 8.58
N TRP A 32 -2.20 -6.60 7.90
CA TRP A 32 -1.76 -6.37 6.52
C TRP A 32 -1.12 -5.00 6.37
N GLY A 33 -0.27 -4.85 5.35
CA GLY A 33 0.34 -3.58 4.98
C GLY A 33 0.33 -3.35 3.47
N CYS A 34 0.72 -2.15 3.05
CA CYS A 34 0.85 -1.79 1.64
C CYS A 34 2.13 -1.00 1.36
N PHE A 35 2.74 -1.29 0.21
CA PHE A 35 3.76 -0.45 -0.40
C PHE A 35 3.30 -0.06 -1.80
N PHE A 36 3.06 1.24 -2.04
CA PHE A 36 2.66 1.78 -3.33
C PHE A 36 3.89 2.34 -4.06
N THR A 37 4.06 1.95 -5.32
CA THR A 37 5.18 2.38 -6.16
C THR A 37 4.75 2.50 -7.61
N ASN A 38 5.57 3.14 -8.44
CA ASN A 38 5.29 3.41 -9.85
C ASN A 38 3.86 3.99 -10.02
N ASP A 39 3.08 3.53 -11.01
CA ASP A 39 1.70 3.97 -11.26
C ASP A 39 0.74 3.60 -10.11
N GLY A 40 1.10 2.63 -9.27
CA GLY A 40 0.28 2.19 -8.13
C GLY A 40 0.00 3.31 -7.14
N VAL A 41 0.87 4.32 -7.04
CA VAL A 41 0.64 5.49 -6.16
C VAL A 41 -0.61 6.29 -6.54
N LYS A 42 -1.04 6.25 -7.81
CA LYS A 42 -2.25 6.93 -8.29
C LYS A 42 -3.52 6.39 -7.63
N LEU A 43 -3.49 5.13 -7.15
CA LEU A 43 -4.63 4.52 -6.47
C LEU A 43 -4.96 5.17 -5.13
N LEU A 44 -4.02 5.91 -4.52
CA LEU A 44 -4.27 6.65 -3.29
C LEU A 44 -5.15 7.89 -3.48
N ALA A 45 -5.40 8.29 -4.73
CA ALA A 45 -6.39 9.31 -5.06
C ALA A 45 -7.83 8.78 -5.06
N ASP A 46 -8.03 7.46 -5.01
CA ASP A 46 -9.34 6.83 -4.89
C ASP A 46 -9.79 6.86 -3.43
N ASP A 47 -10.91 7.56 -3.17
CA ASP A 47 -11.48 7.69 -1.82
C ASP A 47 -11.80 6.35 -1.17
N ALA A 48 -12.33 5.39 -1.94
CA ALA A 48 -12.71 4.09 -1.41
C ALA A 48 -11.47 3.30 -0.96
N LEU A 49 -10.33 3.43 -1.63
CA LEU A 49 -9.07 2.85 -1.16
C LEU A 49 -8.48 3.61 0.00
N ARG A 50 -8.50 4.96 -0.06
CA ARG A 50 -7.96 5.81 1.00
C ARG A 50 -8.62 5.54 2.36
N THR A 51 -9.94 5.31 2.38
CA THR A 51 -10.65 4.96 3.62
C THR A 51 -10.24 3.62 4.25
N LEU A 52 -9.56 2.73 3.50
CA LEU A 52 -9.08 1.44 4.02
C LEU A 52 -7.69 1.56 4.66
N MET A 53 -6.90 2.57 4.30
CA MET A 53 -5.51 2.73 4.75
C MET A 53 -5.36 2.84 6.27
N PRO A 54 -6.26 3.49 7.04
CA PRO A 54 -6.18 3.51 8.49
C PRO A 54 -6.26 2.12 9.16
N ALA A 55 -6.81 1.12 8.47
CA ALA A 55 -6.87 -0.26 8.97
C ALA A 55 -5.65 -1.11 8.59
N ALA A 56 -4.74 -0.58 7.77
CA ALA A 56 -3.46 -1.22 7.50
C ALA A 56 -2.53 -1.05 8.71
N GLY A 57 -1.73 -2.07 9.00
CA GLY A 57 -0.66 -1.97 10.00
C GLY A 57 0.41 -0.95 9.60
N ARG A 58 0.69 -0.83 8.30
CA ARG A 58 1.51 0.23 7.70
C ARG A 58 1.19 0.38 6.21
N ALA A 59 1.08 1.61 5.74
CA ALA A 59 0.88 1.93 4.33
C ALA A 59 1.90 3.00 3.92
N VAL A 60 2.75 2.67 2.94
CA VAL A 60 3.84 3.54 2.48
C VAL A 60 3.70 3.78 0.99
N ALA A 61 3.87 5.03 0.56
CA ALA A 61 4.03 5.40 -0.84
C ALA A 61 5.49 5.76 -1.11
N CYS A 62 6.05 5.20 -2.19
CA CYS A 62 7.38 5.58 -2.66
C CYS A 62 7.40 7.06 -3.04
N GLU A 63 8.20 7.86 -2.34
CA GLU A 63 8.31 9.32 -2.51
C GLU A 63 8.62 9.71 -3.94
N TYR A 64 9.61 9.06 -4.56
CA TYR A 64 9.97 9.33 -5.96
C TYR A 64 8.81 9.06 -6.93
N SER A 65 8.05 7.98 -6.69
CA SER A 65 6.88 7.68 -7.53
C SER A 65 5.76 8.67 -7.27
N TRP A 66 5.50 9.02 -6.01
CA TRP A 66 4.51 10.02 -5.63
C TRP A 66 4.80 11.37 -6.30
N GLN A 67 6.02 11.89 -6.14
CA GLN A 67 6.42 13.15 -6.74
C GLN A 67 6.30 13.11 -8.28
N ARG A 68 6.72 12.00 -8.90
CA ARG A 68 6.66 11.83 -10.36
C ARG A 68 5.23 11.84 -10.91
N PHE A 69 4.28 11.21 -10.22
CA PHE A 69 2.93 10.98 -10.76
C PHE A 69 1.85 11.89 -10.16
N MET A 70 2.09 12.42 -8.95
CA MET A 70 1.14 13.22 -8.18
C MET A 70 1.66 14.65 -7.88
N GLY A 71 2.92 14.94 -8.19
CA GLY A 71 3.52 16.27 -8.01
C GLY A 71 3.66 16.66 -6.54
N GLU A 72 3.29 17.90 -6.21
CA GLU A 72 3.33 18.46 -4.85
C GLU A 72 2.07 18.16 -4.02
N ALA A 73 1.14 17.33 -4.54
CA ALA A 73 -0.05 16.96 -3.79
C ALA A 73 0.34 16.27 -2.46
N PRO A 74 -0.35 16.55 -1.35
CA PRO A 74 -0.08 15.87 -0.09
C PRO A 74 -0.40 14.38 -0.21
N CYS A 75 0.55 13.53 0.21
CA CYS A 75 0.35 12.08 0.22
C CYS A 75 -0.58 11.69 1.38
N PRO A 76 -1.63 10.88 1.14
CA PRO A 76 -2.57 10.49 2.19
C PRO A 76 -2.05 9.38 3.12
N VAL A 77 -0.87 8.84 2.82
CA VAL A 77 -0.17 7.82 3.61
C VAL A 77 1.30 8.22 3.81
N GLU A 78 2.04 7.44 4.61
CA GLU A 78 3.46 7.66 4.85
C GLU A 78 4.25 7.72 3.54
N LEU A 79 5.07 8.75 3.34
CA LEU A 79 6.06 8.79 2.27
C LEU A 79 7.30 8.02 2.70
N GLY A 80 7.81 7.17 1.81
CA GLY A 80 8.99 6.36 2.08
C GLY A 80 9.77 6.00 0.83
N SER A 81 10.71 5.08 0.98
CA SER A 81 11.73 4.75 -0.02
C SER A 81 11.72 3.26 -0.39
N GLN A 82 12.61 2.87 -1.30
CA GLN A 82 12.85 1.44 -1.58
C GLN A 82 13.47 0.69 -0.38
N THR A 83 14.10 1.42 0.56
CA THR A 83 14.56 0.83 1.82
C THR A 83 13.38 0.41 2.68
N ASP A 84 12.32 1.24 2.74
CA ASP A 84 11.08 0.90 3.44
C ASP A 84 10.38 -0.30 2.81
N HIS A 85 10.38 -0.39 1.48
CA HIS A 85 9.89 -1.58 0.78
C HIS A 85 10.62 -2.84 1.23
N SER A 86 11.95 -2.79 1.29
CA SER A 86 12.77 -3.93 1.72
C SER A 86 12.51 -4.32 3.18
N ALA A 87 12.33 -3.33 4.05
CA ALA A 87 11.97 -3.55 5.46
C ALA A 87 10.59 -4.20 5.59
N LEU A 88 9.58 -3.68 4.89
CA LEU A 88 8.22 -4.25 4.88
C LEU A 88 8.21 -5.70 4.37
N VAL A 89 8.98 -6.01 3.33
CA VAL A 89 9.13 -7.38 2.81
C VAL A 89 9.75 -8.30 3.86
N ALA A 90 10.75 -7.84 4.61
CA ALA A 90 11.38 -8.62 5.66
C ALA A 90 10.45 -8.87 6.87
N GLU A 91 9.52 -7.96 7.14
CA GLU A 91 8.54 -8.06 8.24
C GLU A 91 7.32 -8.92 7.92
N ALA A 92 7.04 -9.15 6.62
CA ALA A 92 5.85 -9.81 6.14
C ALA A 92 6.03 -11.32 5.99
N ALA A 93 5.06 -12.09 6.48
CA ALA A 93 5.01 -13.54 6.28
C ALA A 93 4.71 -13.92 4.82
N SER A 94 4.01 -13.06 4.08
CA SER A 94 3.69 -13.24 2.67
C SER A 94 3.60 -11.92 1.92
N VAL A 95 3.98 -11.93 0.65
CA VAL A 95 3.93 -10.78 -0.25
C VAL A 95 3.02 -11.09 -1.43
N VAL A 96 2.12 -10.15 -1.74
CA VAL A 96 1.23 -10.21 -2.89
C VAL A 96 1.51 -9.00 -3.79
N ALA A 97 1.97 -9.26 -5.01
CA ALA A 97 2.22 -8.23 -6.01
C ALA A 97 0.95 -7.91 -6.81
N ILE A 98 0.65 -6.61 -6.97
CA ILE A 98 -0.56 -6.06 -7.60
C ILE A 98 -0.19 -4.96 -8.62
#